data_AF-A0A452Z0B8-F1
#
_entry.id   AF-A0A452Z0B8-F1
#
_cell.length_a   1.000
_cell.length_b   1.000
_cell.length_c   1.000
_cell.angle_alpha   90.00
_cell.angle_beta   90.00
_cell.angle_gamma   90.00
#
_symmetry.space_group_name_H-M   'P 1'
#
loop_
_entity.id
_entity.type
_entity.pdbx_description
1 polymer ?
#
loop_
_entity_poly.entity_id
_entity_poly.type
_entity_poly.pdbx_seq_one_letter_code
_entity_poly.pdbx_strand_id
1 'polypeptide(L)'
;ARRSYRRPRAAPASLTSRACPPRRSNGMIAMAARCFFHFSPKPCLSFTPRCSSSSPPAPGGKGKGKALREDWRERSKPIPPGGVYPAKDKCSRCGLCDTYYIAHVNNACAFLGDGMSRVEDLEPVVHGRGRKDTMDEMYYGVHEQLLYARKMEPVQGAQWTGIVTTIAVEMLKSNMVDAVVCVQSDPDDRFAPRPVLARTPEEVIAARGVKPTLSPNLDTLALVEAAGVKRLLFCGVGCQVQALRSVEKYLGLEKLYVLGTNCVDNGTREGLDKFLNAASSEPETVLHYEFMQDYKVHLKHLDGHIEEVPYFSLPANDLVDVIAPSCYRYAHRIYPLLYFIHKKSGITLK
;
A
#
# COMPACT_ATOMS: atom_id res chain seq x y z
N ALA A 1 -61.29 17.81 -58.07
CA ALA A 1 -61.03 17.55 -59.50
C ALA A 1 -59.60 17.03 -59.67
N ARG A 2 -59.37 16.26 -60.74
CA ARG A 2 -58.27 15.29 -60.96
C ARG A 2 -56.88 15.87 -61.26
N ARG A 3 -55.88 14.96 -61.18
CA ARG A 3 -54.57 14.82 -61.86
C ARG A 3 -53.35 15.16 -60.98
N SER A 4 -52.41 14.29 -60.58
CA SER A 4 -51.71 13.09 -61.13
C SER A 4 -50.44 13.35 -61.96
N TYR A 5 -49.34 12.67 -61.57
CA TYR A 5 -48.05 12.38 -62.26
C TYR A 5 -46.97 13.49 -62.22
N ARG A 6 -45.66 13.24 -61.98
CA ARG A 6 -44.78 12.12 -62.39
C ARG A 6 -43.47 12.08 -61.55
N ARG A 7 -42.93 10.88 -61.26
CA ARG A 7 -41.52 10.60 -60.89
C ARG A 7 -40.62 10.56 -62.14
N PRO A 8 -39.28 10.63 -61.97
CA PRO A 8 -38.44 9.60 -62.60
C PRO A 8 -37.40 8.97 -61.65
N ARG A 9 -36.87 7.81 -62.09
CA ARG A 9 -36.01 6.83 -61.40
C ARG A 9 -34.49 7.05 -61.65
N ALA A 10 -33.73 6.68 -60.61
CA ALA A 10 -32.34 6.18 -60.42
C ALA A 10 -31.27 5.98 -61.56
N ALA A 11 -30.02 6.36 -61.15
CA ALA A 11 -28.67 5.72 -61.25
C ALA A 11 -27.92 5.63 -62.61
N PRO A 12 -26.55 5.47 -62.70
CA PRO A 12 -25.54 5.09 -61.68
C PRO A 12 -24.13 5.79 -61.69
N ALA A 13 -23.31 5.46 -60.67
CA ALA A 13 -21.83 5.32 -60.59
C ALA A 13 -20.83 6.46 -60.91
N SER A 14 -19.92 6.77 -59.96
CA SER A 14 -18.49 6.39 -60.04
C SER A 14 -17.66 6.97 -58.87
N LEU A 15 -16.81 6.12 -58.29
CA LEU A 15 -15.78 6.46 -57.31
C LEU A 15 -14.67 7.30 -57.96
N THR A 16 -14.18 8.34 -57.27
CA THR A 16 -12.74 8.65 -57.26
C THR A 16 -12.31 9.10 -55.87
N SER A 17 -11.20 8.52 -55.45
CA SER A 17 -10.54 8.64 -54.16
C SER A 17 -9.77 9.95 -54.03
N ARG A 18 -9.84 10.58 -52.85
CA ARG A 18 -8.74 11.43 -52.35
C ARG A 18 -8.39 10.99 -50.94
N ALA A 19 -7.18 10.46 -50.83
CA ALA A 19 -6.55 10.03 -49.60
C ALA A 19 -6.17 11.23 -48.72
N CYS A 20 -6.44 11.12 -47.43
CA CYS A 20 -5.85 11.92 -46.36
C CYS A 20 -5.27 10.94 -45.33
N PRO A 21 -4.04 11.14 -44.82
CA PRO A 21 -3.28 10.10 -44.14
C PRO A 21 -3.82 9.84 -42.73
N PRO A 22 -3.77 8.60 -42.21
CA PRO A 22 -4.14 8.32 -40.83
C PRO A 22 -3.05 8.86 -39.89
N ARG A 23 -3.40 9.86 -39.05
CA ARG A 23 -2.63 10.16 -37.84
C ARG A 23 -2.69 8.94 -36.94
N ARG A 24 -1.56 8.28 -36.75
CA ARG A 24 -1.37 7.19 -35.77
C ARG A 24 -1.61 7.74 -34.36
N SER A 25 -2.79 7.50 -33.80
CA SER A 25 -3.08 7.66 -32.38
C SER A 25 -2.60 6.43 -31.60
N ASN A 26 -1.28 6.31 -31.37
CA ASN A 26 -0.69 5.27 -30.51
C ASN A 26 -0.44 5.82 -29.09
N GLY A 27 -1.47 6.37 -28.44
CA GLY A 27 -1.33 7.02 -27.14
C GLY A 27 -2.54 6.90 -26.22
N MET A 28 -3.39 5.91 -26.43
CA MET A 28 -4.50 5.59 -25.51
C MET A 28 -4.39 4.11 -25.17
N ILE A 29 -4.57 3.78 -23.89
CA ILE A 29 -4.27 2.50 -23.22
C ILE A 29 -2.85 2.47 -22.60
N ALA A 30 -2.61 3.27 -21.55
CA ALA A 30 -1.40 3.13 -20.73
C ALA A 30 -1.61 3.27 -19.22
N MET A 31 -2.79 3.68 -18.73
CA MET A 31 -3.03 3.86 -17.28
C MET A 31 -4.03 2.90 -16.64
N ALA A 32 -4.78 2.12 -17.42
CA ALA A 32 -5.68 1.07 -16.89
C ALA A 32 -5.40 -0.34 -17.46
N ALA A 33 -4.55 -0.48 -18.49
CA ALA A 33 -4.35 -1.78 -19.17
C ALA A 33 -2.89 -2.24 -19.28
N ARG A 34 -1.99 -1.78 -18.39
CA ARG A 34 -0.77 -2.57 -18.10
C ARG A 34 -1.04 -3.75 -17.16
N CYS A 35 -2.28 -3.91 -16.70
CA CYS A 35 -2.74 -5.04 -15.89
C CYS A 35 -3.33 -6.21 -16.69
N PHE A 36 -3.55 -6.09 -18.00
CA PHE A 36 -4.17 -7.17 -18.78
C PHE A 36 -3.60 -7.22 -20.21
N PHE A 37 -3.25 -8.42 -20.67
CA PHE A 37 -2.77 -8.81 -22.02
C PHE A 37 -1.24 -8.78 -22.28
N HIS A 38 -0.57 -9.83 -21.82
CA HIS A 38 0.38 -10.58 -22.66
C HIS A 38 0.00 -12.06 -22.63
N PHE A 39 -0.94 -12.45 -23.50
CA PHE A 39 -1.15 -13.84 -23.88
C PHE A 39 -0.90 -13.92 -25.39
N SER A 40 0.17 -14.61 -25.78
CA SER A 40 0.31 -15.18 -27.11
C SER A 40 0.33 -16.71 -26.94
N PRO A 41 -0.58 -17.46 -27.56
CA PRO A 41 -0.61 -18.91 -27.45
C PRO A 41 0.31 -19.52 -28.52
N LYS A 42 1.31 -20.29 -28.10
CA LYS A 42 2.01 -21.26 -28.96
C LYS A 42 2.35 -22.53 -28.15
N PRO A 43 2.42 -23.70 -28.82
CA PRO A 43 1.76 -24.92 -28.37
C PRO A 43 2.58 -25.79 -27.41
N CYS A 44 1.84 -26.62 -26.67
CA CYS A 44 2.35 -27.70 -25.82
C CYS A 44 3.43 -28.54 -26.50
N LEU A 45 4.64 -28.52 -25.93
CA LEU A 45 5.59 -29.60 -26.04
C LEU A 45 5.74 -30.21 -24.65
N SER A 46 5.37 -31.48 -24.57
CA SER A 46 5.48 -32.36 -23.41
C SER A 46 6.92 -32.39 -22.88
N PHE A 47 7.14 -31.85 -21.69
CA PHE A 47 8.36 -32.11 -20.91
C PHE A 47 7.98 -32.89 -19.65
N THR A 48 8.46 -34.12 -19.58
CA THR A 48 8.40 -34.98 -18.41
C THR A 48 9.29 -34.39 -17.30
N PRO A 49 8.83 -34.33 -16.03
CA PRO A 49 9.68 -33.86 -14.96
C PRO A 49 10.66 -34.99 -14.58
N ARG A 50 11.92 -34.83 -15.00
CA ARG A 50 13.02 -35.65 -14.48
C ARG A 50 13.39 -35.12 -13.11
N CYS A 51 12.91 -35.78 -12.06
CA CYS A 51 13.38 -35.61 -10.69
C CYS A 51 14.90 -35.80 -10.65
N SER A 52 15.63 -34.69 -10.56
CA SER A 52 17.06 -34.69 -10.26
C SER A 52 17.20 -34.18 -8.84
N SER A 53 17.34 -35.14 -7.92
CA SER A 53 17.73 -34.91 -6.54
C SER A 53 19.06 -34.15 -6.51
N SER A 54 19.01 -32.86 -6.21
CA SER A 54 20.19 -32.08 -5.84
C SER A 54 20.08 -31.77 -4.36
N SER A 55 21.04 -32.29 -3.59
CA SER A 55 21.17 -32.07 -2.16
C SER A 55 21.27 -30.57 -1.86
N PRO A 56 20.80 -30.11 -0.67
CA PRO A 56 20.87 -28.71 -0.30
C PRO A 56 22.33 -28.24 -0.28
N PRO A 57 22.64 -27.03 -0.79
CA PRO A 57 23.98 -26.49 -0.69
C PRO A 57 24.32 -26.22 0.78
N ALA A 58 25.53 -26.60 1.18
CA ALA A 58 26.09 -26.32 2.50
C ALA A 58 26.11 -24.79 2.79
N PRO A 59 25.95 -24.37 4.06
CA PRO A 59 25.96 -22.96 4.41
C PRO A 59 27.40 -22.42 4.31
N GLY A 60 27.71 -21.78 3.19
CA GLY A 60 29.06 -21.35 2.87
C GLY A 60 29.11 -20.17 1.90
N GLY A 61 28.83 -18.97 2.42
CA GLY A 61 29.50 -17.72 2.08
C GLY A 61 29.31 -17.08 0.69
N LYS A 62 28.46 -16.05 0.61
CA LYS A 62 28.68 -14.88 -0.25
C LYS A 62 28.19 -13.60 0.45
N GLY A 63 29.14 -12.68 0.70
CA GLY A 63 28.90 -11.33 1.21
C GLY A 63 29.06 -11.18 2.73
N LYS A 64 30.29 -11.01 3.24
CA LYS A 64 30.50 -10.48 4.60
C LYS A 64 30.06 -9.02 4.62
N GLY A 65 28.78 -8.76 4.89
CA GLY A 65 28.38 -7.48 5.45
C GLY A 65 29.20 -7.25 6.71
N LYS A 66 29.85 -6.08 6.86
CA LYS A 66 30.51 -5.72 8.12
C LYS A 66 29.51 -5.95 9.25
N ALA A 67 29.89 -6.75 10.25
CA ALA A 67 29.07 -6.93 11.43
C ALA A 67 28.65 -5.55 11.96
N LEU A 68 27.34 -5.37 12.13
CA LEU A 68 26.79 -4.13 12.66
C LEU A 68 27.41 -3.91 14.04
N ARG A 69 27.92 -2.70 14.26
CA ARG A 69 28.53 -2.36 15.55
C ARG A 69 27.47 -2.37 16.64
N GLU A 70 27.84 -2.74 17.86
CA GLU A 70 26.92 -2.79 19.00
C GLU A 70 26.47 -1.39 19.45
N ASP A 71 27.30 -0.36 19.24
CA ASP A 71 27.06 1.05 19.61
C ASP A 71 26.21 1.85 18.59
N TRP A 72 25.43 1.16 17.75
CA TRP A 72 24.69 1.79 16.66
C TRP A 72 23.61 2.78 17.12
N ARG A 73 23.05 2.60 18.33
CA ARG A 73 22.06 3.53 18.91
C ARG A 73 22.62 4.92 19.22
N GLU A 74 23.92 5.00 19.51
CA GLU A 74 24.60 6.24 19.88
C GLU A 74 25.24 6.93 18.67
N ARG A 75 25.74 6.13 17.71
CA ARG A 75 26.52 6.64 16.57
C ARG A 75 25.71 6.91 15.31
N SER A 76 24.63 6.18 15.10
CA SER A 76 23.87 6.27 13.86
C SER A 76 23.05 7.55 13.85
N LYS A 77 23.33 8.44 12.91
CA LYS A 77 22.63 9.72 12.79
C LYS A 77 21.44 9.57 11.86
N PRO A 78 20.22 9.92 12.31
CA PRO A 78 19.04 9.99 11.44
C PRO A 78 19.27 10.91 10.23
N ILE A 79 18.51 10.70 9.17
CA ILE A 79 18.46 11.65 8.06
C ILE A 79 17.77 12.93 8.56
N PRO A 80 18.41 14.11 8.45
CA PRO A 80 17.76 15.36 8.86
C PRO A 80 16.62 15.71 7.89
N PRO A 81 15.66 16.57 8.30
CA PRO A 81 14.64 17.11 7.40
C PRO A 81 15.28 17.69 6.13
N GLY A 82 14.74 17.32 4.96
CA GLY A 82 15.29 17.70 3.65
C GLY A 82 16.52 16.90 3.19
N GLY A 83 17.02 15.95 4.00
CA GLY A 83 18.10 15.06 3.63
C GLY A 83 17.70 14.00 2.60
N VAL A 84 18.70 13.41 1.93
CA VAL A 84 18.49 12.37 0.92
C VAL A 84 18.52 10.98 1.58
N TYR A 85 17.40 10.26 1.46
CA TYR A 85 17.30 8.90 1.98
C TYR A 85 18.11 7.88 1.17
N PRO A 86 18.58 6.77 1.80
CA PRO A 86 19.34 5.72 1.12
C PRO A 86 18.67 5.11 -0.11
N ALA A 87 17.33 4.98 -0.08
CA ALA A 87 16.54 4.47 -1.21
C ALA A 87 16.30 5.50 -2.33
N LYS A 88 16.81 6.73 -2.19
CA LYS A 88 16.70 7.83 -3.16
C LYS A 88 15.23 8.08 -3.57
N ASP A 89 14.98 8.17 -4.87
CA ASP A 89 13.67 8.32 -5.52
C ASP A 89 12.70 7.18 -5.21
N LYS A 90 13.20 6.01 -4.79
CA LYS A 90 12.39 4.83 -4.43
C LYS A 90 12.07 4.77 -2.93
N CYS A 91 12.39 5.82 -2.17
CA CYS A 91 12.06 5.86 -0.76
C CYS A 91 10.54 6.01 -0.57
N SER A 92 9.91 5.03 0.09
CA SER A 92 8.50 5.12 0.47
C SER A 92 8.25 5.93 1.75
N ARG A 93 9.27 6.66 2.24
CA ARG A 93 9.28 7.38 3.52
C ARG A 93 8.67 6.56 4.66
N CYS A 94 9.16 5.34 4.89
CA CYS A 94 8.59 4.45 5.91
C CYS A 94 8.89 4.85 7.36
N GLY A 95 9.80 5.82 7.60
CA GLY A 95 10.20 6.28 8.94
C GLY A 95 11.51 5.68 9.48
N LEU A 96 12.00 4.58 8.91
CA LEU A 96 13.10 3.83 9.50
C LEU A 96 14.40 4.65 9.62
N CYS A 97 14.66 5.50 8.62
CA CYS A 97 15.88 6.31 8.55
C CYS A 97 15.78 7.62 9.35
N ASP A 98 14.61 7.91 9.92
CA ASP A 98 14.34 9.12 10.71
C ASP A 98 14.70 8.91 12.19
N THR A 99 15.24 7.73 12.52
CA THR A 99 15.81 7.40 13.83
C THR A 99 17.19 6.75 13.68
N TYR A 100 17.83 6.42 14.81
CA TYR A 100 19.08 5.67 14.81
C TYR A 100 18.95 4.25 14.20
N TYR A 101 17.72 3.78 13.91
CA TYR A 101 17.48 2.56 13.13
C TYR A 101 17.96 2.61 11.68
N ILE A 102 18.35 3.79 11.19
CA ILE A 102 19.10 3.94 9.92
C ILE A 102 20.31 3.00 9.84
N ALA A 103 20.91 2.62 10.98
CA ALA A 103 21.98 1.63 11.07
C ALA A 103 21.67 0.32 10.33
N HIS A 104 20.38 -0.06 10.30
CA HIS A 104 19.90 -1.32 9.73
C HIS A 104 19.32 -1.18 8.32
N VAL A 105 19.38 0.01 7.71
CA VAL A 105 18.67 0.30 6.45
C VAL A 105 19.00 -0.67 5.32
N ASN A 106 20.25 -1.12 5.21
CA ASN A 106 20.68 -2.04 4.14
C ASN A 106 20.06 -3.44 4.26
N ASN A 107 19.65 -3.84 5.47
CA ASN A 107 19.09 -5.17 5.74
C ASN A 107 17.59 -5.12 6.06
N ALA A 108 17.00 -3.92 6.17
CA ALA A 108 15.61 -3.73 6.55
C ALA A 108 14.77 -3.04 5.47
N CYS A 109 15.35 -2.13 4.69
CA CYS A 109 14.62 -1.40 3.66
C CYS A 109 14.02 -2.34 2.62
N ALA A 110 12.76 -2.11 2.25
CA ALA A 110 12.04 -2.85 1.22
C ALA A 110 12.53 -2.53 -0.22
N PHE A 111 13.43 -1.55 -0.38
CA PHE A 111 13.88 -1.05 -1.68
C PHE A 111 15.40 -1.14 -1.88
N LEU A 112 16.12 -1.73 -0.92
CA LEU A 112 17.57 -1.95 -0.97
C LEU A 112 17.91 -3.42 -0.74
N GLY A 113 19.01 -3.88 -1.33
CA GLY A 113 19.42 -5.29 -1.30
C GLY A 113 18.35 -6.19 -1.90
N ASP A 114 17.97 -7.22 -1.16
CA ASP A 114 16.86 -8.14 -1.51
C ASP A 114 15.52 -7.41 -1.68
N GLY A 115 15.39 -6.21 -1.10
CA GLY A 115 14.17 -5.41 -1.19
C GLY A 115 12.97 -6.20 -0.68
N MET A 116 11.86 -6.17 -1.43
CA MET A 116 10.61 -6.86 -1.05
C MET A 116 10.66 -8.39 -1.10
N SER A 117 11.64 -9.02 -1.76
CA SER A 117 11.71 -10.49 -1.78
C SER A 117 11.98 -11.08 -0.40
N ARG A 118 12.58 -10.29 0.51
CA ARG A 118 12.80 -10.65 1.91
C ARG A 118 11.53 -11.07 2.66
N VAL A 119 10.34 -10.71 2.17
CA VAL A 119 9.10 -11.19 2.79
C VAL A 119 8.99 -12.71 2.79
N GLU A 120 9.44 -13.38 1.74
CA GLU A 120 9.40 -14.85 1.67
C GLU A 120 10.29 -15.48 2.76
N ASP A 121 11.39 -14.80 3.16
CA ASP A 121 12.25 -15.22 4.26
C ASP A 121 11.66 -14.88 5.65
N LEU A 122 10.89 -13.79 5.75
CA LEU A 122 10.27 -13.34 7.00
C LEU A 122 8.99 -14.11 7.34
N GLU A 123 8.26 -14.61 6.34
CA GLU A 123 7.00 -15.33 6.55
C GLU A 123 7.12 -16.54 7.49
N PRO A 124 8.10 -17.46 7.34
CA PRO A 124 8.28 -18.57 8.28
C PRO A 124 8.58 -18.11 9.71
N VAL A 125 9.29 -17.00 9.87
CA VAL A 125 9.63 -16.44 11.19
C VAL A 125 8.39 -15.85 11.85
N VAL A 126 7.57 -15.12 11.09
CA VAL A 126 6.41 -14.39 11.60
C VAL A 126 5.19 -15.30 11.77
N HIS A 127 4.96 -16.22 10.84
CA HIS A 127 3.76 -17.07 10.77
C HIS A 127 4.02 -18.53 11.16
N GLY A 128 5.28 -18.92 11.38
CA GLY A 128 5.67 -20.32 11.64
C GLY A 128 5.69 -21.20 10.37
N ARG A 129 5.35 -20.65 9.21
CA ARG A 129 5.37 -21.31 7.90
C ARG A 129 5.49 -20.29 6.76
N GLY A 130 5.99 -20.73 5.61
CA GLY A 130 5.89 -19.98 4.36
C GLY A 130 4.56 -20.22 3.63
N ARG A 131 4.45 -19.63 2.43
CA ARG A 131 3.33 -19.86 1.50
C ARG A 131 3.31 -21.30 0.99
N LYS A 132 2.11 -21.82 0.81
CA LYS A 132 1.84 -23.04 0.04
C LYS A 132 1.78 -22.71 -1.44
N ASP A 133 2.07 -23.70 -2.28
CA ASP A 133 1.89 -23.63 -3.73
C ASP A 133 0.41 -23.78 -4.10
N THR A 134 -0.40 -22.79 -3.69
CA THR A 134 -1.82 -22.68 -4.01
C THR A 134 -2.11 -21.30 -4.55
N MET A 135 -3.09 -21.18 -5.44
CA MET A 135 -3.46 -19.88 -6.00
C MET A 135 -3.80 -18.87 -4.91
N ASP A 136 -4.57 -19.27 -3.89
CA ASP A 136 -4.95 -18.38 -2.80
C ASP A 136 -3.74 -17.84 -2.03
N GLU A 137 -2.75 -18.67 -1.66
CA GLU A 137 -1.57 -18.18 -0.93
C GLU A 137 -0.56 -17.47 -1.85
N MET A 138 -0.60 -17.72 -3.16
CA MET A 138 0.13 -16.92 -4.14
C MET A 138 -0.42 -15.49 -4.25
N TYR A 139 -1.75 -15.32 -4.19
CA TYR A 139 -2.38 -14.00 -4.26
C TYR A 139 -2.48 -13.30 -2.91
N TYR A 140 -2.89 -13.99 -1.85
CA TYR A 140 -3.21 -13.38 -0.56
C TYR A 140 -2.12 -13.57 0.50
N GLY A 141 -1.07 -14.34 0.19
CA GLY A 141 -0.02 -14.68 1.14
C GLY A 141 -0.46 -15.70 2.18
N VAL A 142 0.36 -15.89 3.21
CA VAL A 142 0.08 -16.80 4.33
C VAL A 142 -1.14 -16.31 5.12
N HIS A 143 -2.20 -17.13 5.15
CA HIS A 143 -3.45 -16.82 5.88
C HIS A 143 -4.06 -18.06 6.55
N GLU A 144 -5.00 -17.83 7.47
CA GLU A 144 -5.84 -18.87 8.08
C GLU A 144 -7.33 -18.70 7.69
N GLN A 145 -7.82 -17.46 7.62
CA GLN A 145 -9.20 -17.13 7.27
C GLN A 145 -9.25 -15.86 6.42
N LEU A 146 -10.20 -15.80 5.50
CA LEU A 146 -10.54 -14.63 4.69
C LEU A 146 -12.04 -14.37 4.86
N LEU A 147 -12.41 -13.15 5.26
CA LEU A 147 -13.79 -12.79 5.57
C LEU A 147 -14.09 -11.33 5.24
N TYR A 148 -15.38 -11.04 5.08
CA TYR A 148 -15.89 -9.67 5.02
C TYR A 148 -16.48 -9.28 6.36
N ALA A 149 -16.18 -8.06 6.80
CA ALA A 149 -16.67 -7.52 8.05
C ALA A 149 -17.06 -6.05 7.87
N ARG A 150 -18.10 -5.63 8.58
CA ARG A 150 -18.48 -4.23 8.74
C ARG A 150 -18.84 -3.96 10.19
N LYS A 151 -18.46 -2.80 10.73
CA LYS A 151 -18.94 -2.39 12.06
C LYS A 151 -20.43 -2.06 11.98
N MET A 152 -21.23 -2.56 12.93
CA MET A 152 -22.68 -2.31 12.99
C MET A 152 -22.97 -0.81 13.15
N GLU A 153 -22.25 -0.17 14.08
CA GLU A 153 -22.24 1.28 14.27
C GLU A 153 -20.89 1.84 13.82
N PRO A 154 -20.78 2.40 12.60
CA PRO A 154 -19.52 2.93 12.09
C PRO A 154 -18.88 4.00 12.97
N VAL A 155 -17.55 4.02 13.05
CA VAL A 155 -16.82 5.13 13.70
C VAL A 155 -16.93 6.37 12.81
N GLN A 156 -17.57 7.43 13.31
CA GLN A 156 -17.74 8.67 12.56
C GLN A 156 -16.38 9.28 12.17
N GLY A 157 -16.25 9.63 10.90
CA GLY A 157 -15.01 10.19 10.34
C GLY A 157 -13.90 9.17 10.08
N ALA A 158 -14.16 7.86 10.21
CA ALA A 158 -13.24 6.84 9.69
C ALA A 158 -13.32 6.74 8.15
N GLN A 159 -12.32 6.09 7.55
CA GLN A 159 -12.27 5.82 6.09
C GLN A 159 -13.48 5.01 5.63
N TRP A 160 -13.71 3.89 6.33
CA TRP A 160 -14.82 2.95 6.10
C TRP A 160 -15.70 2.88 7.35
N THR A 161 -15.91 1.67 7.90
CA THR A 161 -16.70 1.48 9.13
C THR A 161 -15.89 1.61 10.43
N GLY A 162 -14.57 1.78 10.34
CA GLY A 162 -13.71 2.01 11.51
C GLY A 162 -13.23 0.76 12.25
N ILE A 163 -13.12 -0.38 11.56
CA ILE A 163 -12.64 -1.65 12.13
C ILE A 163 -11.23 -1.50 12.75
N VAL A 164 -10.29 -0.90 12.00
CA VAL A 164 -8.89 -0.70 12.47
C VAL A 164 -8.85 0.12 13.76
N THR A 165 -9.55 1.26 13.79
CA THR A 165 -9.65 2.12 14.97
C THR A 165 -10.27 1.37 16.15
N THR A 166 -11.34 0.62 15.92
CA THR A 166 -12.04 -0.13 16.98
C THR A 166 -11.13 -1.20 17.58
N ILE A 167 -10.45 -1.99 16.75
CA ILE A 167 -9.49 -3.00 17.21
C ILE A 167 -8.41 -2.35 18.09
N ALA A 168 -7.78 -1.28 17.60
CA ALA A 168 -6.71 -0.61 18.33
C ALA A 168 -7.15 -0.05 19.68
N VAL A 169 -8.35 0.57 19.73
CA VAL A 169 -8.95 1.05 20.98
C VAL A 169 -9.23 -0.09 21.96
N GLU A 170 -9.86 -1.18 21.49
CA GLU A 170 -10.19 -2.30 22.37
C GLU A 170 -8.96 -3.05 22.85
N MET A 171 -7.87 -3.11 22.08
CA MET A 171 -6.59 -3.67 22.53
C MET A 171 -5.92 -2.83 23.63
N LEU A 172 -6.06 -1.51 23.61
CA LEU A 172 -5.63 -0.65 24.72
C LEU A 172 -6.51 -0.86 25.96
N LYS A 173 -7.84 -0.80 25.81
CA LYS A 173 -8.79 -0.95 26.94
C LYS A 173 -8.67 -2.30 27.64
N SER A 174 -8.41 -3.36 26.88
CA SER A 174 -8.23 -4.72 27.40
C SER A 174 -6.81 -4.98 27.94
N ASN A 175 -5.93 -3.97 27.96
CA ASN A 175 -4.53 -4.08 28.36
C ASN A 175 -3.77 -5.17 27.59
N MET A 176 -4.11 -5.42 26.31
CA MET A 176 -3.35 -6.32 25.45
C MET A 176 -2.05 -5.67 24.97
N VAL A 177 -2.07 -4.35 24.83
CA VAL A 177 -0.91 -3.52 24.43
C VAL A 177 -0.81 -2.29 25.33
N ASP A 178 0.41 -1.80 25.50
CA ASP A 178 0.71 -0.60 26.30
C ASP A 178 0.68 0.68 25.46
N ALA A 179 0.84 0.54 24.14
CA ALA A 179 0.84 1.64 23.18
C ALA A 179 0.47 1.16 21.77
N VAL A 180 0.04 2.11 20.95
CA VAL A 180 -0.31 1.92 19.54
C VAL A 180 0.47 2.91 18.68
N VAL A 181 1.22 2.45 17.70
CA VAL A 181 1.74 3.32 16.63
C VAL A 181 0.65 3.50 15.59
N CYS A 182 0.19 4.73 15.39
CA CYS A 182 -0.86 5.10 14.44
C CYS A 182 -0.60 6.49 13.84
N VAL A 183 -1.40 6.91 12.87
CA VAL A 183 -1.15 8.13 12.06
C VAL A 183 -2.27 9.15 12.26
N GLN A 184 -1.97 10.20 13.02
CA GLN A 184 -2.83 11.38 13.11
C GLN A 184 -2.61 12.30 11.90
N SER A 185 -3.43 13.34 11.79
CA SER A 185 -3.16 14.44 10.87
C SER A 185 -2.28 15.48 11.54
N ASP A 186 -1.51 16.20 10.74
CA ASP A 186 -0.93 17.46 11.17
C ASP A 186 -2.05 18.46 11.56
N PRO A 187 -1.90 19.26 12.62
CA PRO A 187 -2.89 20.28 13.00
C PRO A 187 -3.14 21.32 11.91
N ASP A 188 -2.12 21.65 11.10
CA ASP A 188 -2.17 22.69 10.08
C ASP A 188 -2.49 22.14 8.67
N ASP A 189 -2.34 20.83 8.47
CA ASP A 189 -2.72 20.15 7.22
C ASP A 189 -3.35 18.76 7.50
N ARG A 190 -4.66 18.66 7.27
CA ARG A 190 -5.44 17.44 7.48
C ARG A 190 -4.93 16.22 6.70
N PHE A 191 -4.23 16.42 5.58
CA PHE A 191 -3.69 15.36 4.74
C PHE A 191 -2.23 15.01 5.04
N ALA A 192 -1.52 15.89 5.76
CA ALA A 192 -0.17 15.62 6.19
C ALA A 192 -0.19 14.59 7.32
N PRO A 193 0.53 13.46 7.18
CA PRO A 193 0.51 12.40 8.16
C PRO A 193 1.46 12.72 9.30
N ARG A 194 0.97 12.57 10.52
CA ARG A 194 1.75 12.71 11.76
C ARG A 194 1.72 11.39 12.53
N PRO A 195 2.72 10.51 12.37
CA PRO A 195 2.87 9.33 13.21
C PRO A 195 2.94 9.69 14.69
N VAL A 196 2.27 8.90 15.53
CA VAL A 196 2.26 9.09 16.98
C VAL A 196 2.36 7.73 17.69
N LEU A 197 2.89 7.76 18.92
CA LEU A 197 2.81 6.64 19.86
C LEU A 197 1.63 6.89 20.81
N ALA A 198 0.44 6.45 20.38
CA ALA A 198 -0.79 6.63 21.14
C ALA A 198 -0.84 5.70 22.37
N ARG A 199 -1.24 6.23 23.52
CA ARG A 199 -1.43 5.50 24.78
C ARG A 199 -2.86 5.58 25.32
N THR A 200 -3.70 6.41 24.71
CA THR A 200 -5.11 6.56 25.09
C THR A 200 -6.05 6.21 23.93
N PRO A 201 -7.27 5.73 24.20
CA PRO A 201 -8.30 5.53 23.17
C PRO A 201 -8.54 6.79 22.32
N GLU A 202 -8.51 7.96 22.93
CA GLU A 202 -8.76 9.25 22.29
C GLU A 202 -7.68 9.57 21.25
N GLU A 203 -6.41 9.33 21.57
CA GLU A 203 -5.29 9.48 20.64
C GLU A 203 -5.40 8.52 19.45
N VAL A 204 -5.89 7.30 19.67
CA VAL A 204 -6.15 6.33 18.58
C VAL A 204 -7.34 6.76 17.72
N ILE A 205 -8.42 7.27 18.33
CA ILE A 205 -9.59 7.78 17.60
C ILE A 205 -9.22 9.02 16.78
N ALA A 206 -8.32 9.87 17.27
CA ALA A 206 -7.78 11.01 16.52
C ALA A 206 -7.01 10.56 15.26
N ALA A 207 -6.47 9.35 15.25
CA ALA A 207 -5.78 8.76 14.09
C ALA A 207 -6.72 8.09 13.06
N ARG A 208 -8.05 8.18 13.22
CA ARG A 208 -9.02 7.64 12.25
C ARG A 208 -8.85 8.25 10.85
N GLY A 209 -9.33 7.51 9.86
CA GLY A 209 -9.22 7.90 8.45
C GLY A 209 -7.83 7.61 7.86
N VAL A 210 -7.75 7.59 6.53
CA VAL A 210 -6.48 7.44 5.81
C VAL A 210 -5.97 8.83 5.44
N LYS A 211 -4.66 9.04 5.60
CA LYS A 211 -3.98 10.24 5.08
C LYS A 211 -3.35 9.79 3.76
N PRO A 212 -3.86 10.22 2.59
CA PRO A 212 -3.50 9.65 1.30
C PRO A 212 -2.16 10.20 0.78
N THR A 213 -1.13 10.07 1.62
CA THR A 213 0.25 10.46 1.35
C THR A 213 1.20 9.46 2.01
N LEU A 214 2.47 9.47 1.63
CA LEU A 214 3.50 8.67 2.30
C LEU A 214 3.69 9.14 3.76
N SER A 215 3.63 8.18 4.69
CA SER A 215 3.71 8.43 6.14
C SER A 215 4.92 7.73 6.79
N PRO A 216 5.74 8.43 7.60
CA PRO A 216 6.93 7.88 8.22
C PRO A 216 6.66 7.12 9.52
N ASN A 217 5.75 6.13 9.55
CA ASN A 217 5.30 5.46 10.79
C ASN A 217 6.43 4.91 11.69
N LEU A 218 7.58 4.53 11.12
CA LEU A 218 8.73 4.01 11.87
C LEU A 218 9.65 5.10 12.46
N ASP A 219 9.35 6.38 12.30
CA ASP A 219 10.04 7.47 13.00
C ASP A 219 9.82 7.40 14.54
N THR A 220 8.73 6.74 14.93
CA THR A 220 8.36 6.49 16.33
C THR A 220 9.18 5.40 17.01
N LEU A 221 9.99 4.61 16.30
CA LEU A 221 10.67 3.44 16.90
C LEU A 221 11.64 3.82 18.03
N ALA A 222 12.34 4.95 17.90
CA ALA A 222 13.19 5.45 18.98
C ALA A 222 12.38 5.85 20.22
N LEU A 223 11.20 6.45 20.01
CA LEU A 223 10.28 6.80 21.08
C LEU A 223 9.69 5.55 21.76
N VAL A 224 9.38 4.50 21.00
CA VAL A 224 8.93 3.21 21.54
C VAL A 224 9.95 2.64 22.52
N GLU A 225 11.24 2.62 22.15
CA GLU A 225 12.31 2.15 23.04
C GLU A 225 12.47 3.08 24.25
N ALA A 226 12.56 4.39 24.03
CA ALA A 226 12.77 5.37 25.09
C ALA A 226 11.62 5.40 26.12
N ALA A 227 10.38 5.16 25.67
CA ALA A 227 9.21 5.12 26.52
C ALA A 227 8.98 3.74 27.18
N GLY A 228 9.92 2.80 27.03
CA GLY A 228 9.92 1.51 27.70
C GLY A 228 8.73 0.61 27.37
N VAL A 229 8.15 0.74 26.17
CA VAL A 229 6.99 -0.06 25.74
C VAL A 229 7.37 -1.54 25.72
N LYS A 230 6.49 -2.42 26.23
CA LYS A 230 6.70 -3.88 26.23
C LYS A 230 5.78 -4.60 25.24
N ARG A 231 4.54 -4.16 25.14
CA ARG A 231 3.51 -4.73 24.26
C ARG A 231 3.03 -3.64 23.32
N LEU A 232 3.34 -3.78 22.04
CA LEU A 232 3.07 -2.75 21.03
C LEU A 232 2.04 -3.25 20.01
N LEU A 233 1.08 -2.40 19.64
CA LEU A 233 0.33 -2.53 18.39
C LEU A 233 0.89 -1.56 17.36
N PHE A 234 1.27 -2.06 16.20
CA PHE A 234 1.72 -1.24 15.07
C PHE A 234 0.66 -1.24 13.97
N CYS A 235 0.11 -0.06 13.64
CA CYS A 235 -0.79 0.13 12.51
C CYS A 235 -0.01 0.77 11.34
N GLY A 236 -0.03 0.13 10.18
CA GLY A 236 0.73 0.64 9.02
C GLY A 236 0.54 -0.17 7.73
N VAL A 237 1.33 0.19 6.72
CA VAL A 237 1.28 -0.41 5.37
C VAL A 237 2.43 -1.39 5.14
N GLY A 238 2.36 -2.19 4.07
CA GLY A 238 3.25 -3.34 3.88
C GLY A 238 4.75 -3.01 3.84
N CYS A 239 5.16 -1.91 3.20
CA CYS A 239 6.58 -1.52 3.16
C CYS A 239 7.13 -1.14 4.55
N GLN A 240 6.30 -0.56 5.41
CA GLN A 240 6.64 -0.24 6.80
C GLN A 240 6.71 -1.52 7.62
N VAL A 241 5.74 -2.43 7.47
CA VAL A 241 5.72 -3.72 8.18
C VAL A 241 6.94 -4.57 7.84
N GLN A 242 7.35 -4.61 6.57
CA GLN A 242 8.54 -5.36 6.18
C GLN A 242 9.81 -4.84 6.87
N ALA A 243 9.98 -3.51 6.90
CA ALA A 243 11.10 -2.88 7.59
C ALA A 243 11.03 -3.14 9.10
N LEU A 244 9.85 -3.02 9.71
CA LEU A 244 9.59 -3.33 11.12
C LEU A 244 9.99 -4.78 11.46
N ARG A 245 9.50 -5.76 10.72
CA ARG A 245 9.82 -7.19 10.95
C ARG A 245 11.31 -7.50 10.80
N SER A 246 12.00 -6.76 9.92
CA SER A 246 13.44 -6.91 9.74
C SER A 246 14.27 -6.41 10.94
N VAL A 247 13.71 -5.48 11.73
CA VAL A 247 14.37 -4.87 12.90
C VAL A 247 13.71 -5.23 14.24
N GLU A 248 12.63 -6.02 14.23
CA GLU A 248 11.80 -6.34 15.40
C GLU A 248 12.62 -6.83 16.60
N LYS A 249 13.61 -7.70 16.35
CA LYS A 249 14.50 -8.26 17.37
C LYS A 249 15.29 -7.23 18.18
N TYR A 250 15.43 -6.01 17.67
CA TYR A 250 16.17 -4.94 18.34
C TYR A 250 15.29 -4.13 19.30
N LEU A 251 13.96 -4.13 19.13
CA LEU A 251 13.03 -3.28 19.88
C LEU A 251 12.87 -3.68 21.35
N GLY A 252 13.27 -4.89 21.74
CA GLY A 252 13.16 -5.36 23.13
C GLY A 252 11.71 -5.51 23.63
N LEU A 253 10.76 -5.68 22.70
CA LEU A 253 9.35 -5.92 23.01
C LEU A 253 9.12 -7.34 23.51
N GLU A 254 8.21 -7.49 24.47
CA GLU A 254 7.67 -8.79 24.86
C GLU A 254 6.69 -9.32 23.81
N LYS A 255 5.92 -8.41 23.20
CA LYS A 255 4.96 -8.77 22.17
C LYS A 255 4.73 -7.64 21.18
N LEU A 256 4.77 -7.97 19.88
CA LEU A 256 4.44 -7.07 18.79
C LEU A 256 3.20 -7.59 18.05
N TYR A 257 2.15 -6.79 18.06
CA TYR A 257 0.99 -6.92 17.19
C TYR A 257 1.13 -5.98 16.00
N VAL A 258 0.79 -6.44 14.81
CA VAL A 258 0.87 -5.62 13.60
C VAL A 258 -0.48 -5.65 12.92
N LEU A 259 -1.19 -4.54 12.88
CA LEU A 259 -2.46 -4.38 12.19
C LEU A 259 -2.22 -3.66 10.85
N GLY A 260 -1.98 -4.45 9.82
CA GLY A 260 -1.69 -3.95 8.47
C GLY A 260 -2.94 -3.59 7.67
N THR A 261 -2.81 -2.65 6.73
CA THR A 261 -3.84 -2.33 5.73
C THR A 261 -3.28 -2.41 4.32
N ASN A 262 -4.09 -2.92 3.38
CA ASN A 262 -3.80 -2.93 1.94
C ASN A 262 -3.42 -1.53 1.46
N CYS A 263 -2.44 -1.46 0.57
CA CYS A 263 -1.92 -0.19 0.06
C CYS A 263 -1.34 -0.39 -1.34
N VAL A 264 -1.78 0.43 -2.27
CA VAL A 264 -1.19 0.62 -3.60
C VAL A 264 -1.25 2.11 -3.92
N ASP A 265 -0.48 2.55 -4.93
CA ASP A 265 -0.63 3.88 -5.54
C ASP A 265 -0.56 5.09 -4.58
N ASN A 266 0.21 4.96 -3.49
CA ASN A 266 0.45 6.06 -2.56
C ASN A 266 1.42 7.10 -3.18
N GLY A 267 1.38 8.34 -2.70
CA GLY A 267 2.03 9.49 -3.32
C GLY A 267 2.59 10.51 -2.33
N THR A 268 3.24 11.55 -2.85
CA THR A 268 3.68 12.69 -2.03
C THR A 268 2.50 13.64 -1.75
N ARG A 269 2.69 14.60 -0.84
CA ARG A 269 1.65 15.60 -0.54
C ARG A 269 1.33 16.49 -1.75
N GLU A 270 2.35 16.80 -2.55
CA GLU A 270 2.21 17.53 -3.81
C GLU A 270 1.51 16.70 -4.88
N GLY A 271 1.83 15.40 -4.95
CA GLY A 271 1.14 14.45 -5.83
C GLY A 271 -0.35 14.32 -5.49
N LEU A 272 -0.69 14.25 -4.20
CA LEU A 272 -2.07 14.27 -3.74
C LEU A 272 -2.80 15.54 -4.18
N ASP A 273 -2.18 16.69 -4.00
CA ASP A 273 -2.76 17.98 -4.37
C ASP A 273 -3.10 18.04 -5.86
N LYS A 274 -2.15 17.61 -6.69
CA LYS A 274 -2.32 17.48 -8.14
C LYS A 274 -3.48 16.55 -8.48
N PHE A 275 -3.60 15.42 -7.78
CA PHE A 275 -4.69 14.47 -8.01
C PHE A 275 -6.05 15.05 -7.63
N LEU A 276 -6.20 15.63 -6.43
CA LEU A 276 -7.47 16.17 -5.97
C LEU A 276 -7.96 17.30 -6.89
N ASN A 277 -7.06 18.19 -7.32
CA ASN A 277 -7.38 19.27 -8.25
C ASN A 277 -7.82 18.77 -9.64
N ALA A 278 -7.41 17.58 -10.04
CA ALA A 278 -7.80 16.97 -11.31
C ALA A 278 -9.05 16.08 -11.20
N ALA A 279 -9.29 15.52 -10.01
CA ALA A 279 -10.34 14.55 -9.77
C ALA A 279 -11.63 15.19 -9.26
N SER A 280 -11.56 16.20 -8.40
CA SER A 280 -12.72 16.80 -7.73
C SER A 280 -13.09 18.15 -8.32
N SER A 281 -14.38 18.46 -8.32
CA SER A 281 -14.86 19.82 -8.55
C SER A 281 -14.65 20.76 -7.35
N GLU A 282 -14.54 20.20 -6.13
CA GLU A 282 -14.34 20.94 -4.87
C GLU A 282 -13.20 20.33 -4.02
N PRO A 283 -11.95 20.35 -4.51
CA PRO A 283 -10.82 19.66 -3.88
C PRO A 283 -10.57 20.08 -2.43
N GLU A 284 -10.82 21.35 -2.11
CA GLU A 284 -10.62 21.94 -0.79
C GLU A 284 -11.53 21.34 0.29
N THR A 285 -12.66 20.74 -0.08
CA THR A 285 -13.61 20.14 0.87
C THR A 285 -13.49 18.62 0.95
N VAL A 286 -12.61 18.01 0.15
CA VAL A 286 -12.34 16.56 0.21
C VAL A 286 -11.72 16.21 1.57
N LEU A 287 -12.22 15.14 2.18
CA LEU A 287 -11.73 14.57 3.43
C LEU A 287 -11.07 13.21 3.20
N HIS A 288 -11.73 12.32 2.44
CA HIS A 288 -11.19 11.02 2.05
C HIS A 288 -11.47 10.77 0.57
N TYR A 289 -10.70 9.87 -0.05
CA TYR A 289 -11.09 9.28 -1.32
C TYR A 289 -10.70 7.81 -1.38
N GLU A 290 -11.30 7.08 -2.32
CA GLU A 290 -10.99 5.68 -2.57
C GLU A 290 -11.21 5.32 -4.05
N PHE A 291 -10.33 4.48 -4.60
CA PHE A 291 -10.52 3.86 -5.91
C PHE A 291 -11.39 2.60 -5.73
N MET A 292 -12.66 2.68 -6.11
CA MET A 292 -13.67 1.68 -5.81
C MET A 292 -13.79 0.58 -6.88
N GLN A 293 -14.40 -0.54 -6.49
CA GLN A 293 -14.51 -1.73 -7.35
C GLN A 293 -15.50 -1.55 -8.51
N ASP A 294 -16.29 -0.46 -8.50
CA ASP A 294 -17.25 -0.06 -9.53
C ASP A 294 -16.62 0.83 -10.63
N TYR A 295 -15.28 0.91 -10.67
CA TYR A 295 -14.50 1.69 -11.62
C TYR A 295 -14.70 3.22 -11.52
N LYS A 296 -15.01 3.70 -10.31
CA LYS A 296 -15.08 5.13 -9.97
C LYS A 296 -14.20 5.46 -8.78
N VAL A 297 -13.72 6.70 -8.74
CA VAL A 297 -13.15 7.29 -7.53
C VAL A 297 -14.31 7.85 -6.73
N HIS A 298 -14.43 7.44 -5.47
CA HIS A 298 -15.39 8.03 -4.53
C HIS A 298 -14.63 9.02 -3.67
N LEU A 299 -15.01 10.29 -3.70
CA LEU A 299 -14.45 11.35 -2.87
C LEU A 299 -15.48 11.74 -1.82
N LYS A 300 -15.11 11.63 -0.55
CA LYS A 300 -15.95 12.00 0.59
C LYS A 300 -15.56 13.38 1.07
N HIS A 301 -16.52 14.27 1.16
CA HIS A 301 -16.32 15.66 1.56
C HIS A 301 -16.60 15.87 3.06
N LEU A 302 -16.23 17.04 3.57
CA LEU A 302 -16.35 17.42 4.99
C LEU A 302 -17.79 17.44 5.51
N ASP A 303 -18.76 17.79 4.66
CA ASP A 303 -20.20 17.76 4.97
C ASP A 303 -20.80 16.34 4.88
N GLY A 304 -20.01 15.37 4.42
CA GLY A 304 -20.39 13.96 4.30
C GLY A 304 -20.95 13.54 2.95
N HIS A 305 -21.09 14.44 1.97
CA HIS A 305 -21.51 14.03 0.63
C HIS A 305 -20.39 13.24 -0.09
N ILE A 306 -20.79 12.45 -1.10
CA ILE A 306 -19.89 11.64 -1.91
C ILE A 306 -19.94 12.13 -3.37
N GLU A 307 -18.80 12.56 -3.89
CA GLU A 307 -18.58 12.82 -5.31
C GLU A 307 -18.04 11.54 -5.98
N GLU A 308 -18.66 11.11 -7.07
CA GLU A 308 -18.25 9.89 -7.80
C GLU A 308 -17.72 10.25 -9.19
N VAL A 309 -16.47 9.88 -9.46
CA VAL A 309 -15.79 10.23 -10.72
C VAL A 309 -15.33 8.95 -11.44
N PRO A 310 -15.88 8.62 -12.62
CA PRO A 310 -15.46 7.44 -13.35
C PRO A 310 -13.98 7.53 -13.77
N TYR A 311 -13.23 6.43 -13.68
CA TYR A 311 -11.79 6.42 -13.96
C TYR A 311 -11.41 6.95 -15.34
N PHE A 312 -12.23 6.65 -16.35
CA PHE A 312 -12.01 7.09 -17.72
C PHE A 312 -12.22 8.59 -17.94
N SER A 313 -12.75 9.30 -16.94
CA SER A 313 -12.89 10.76 -16.94
C SER A 313 -11.66 11.48 -16.38
N LEU A 314 -10.77 10.76 -15.69
CA LEU A 314 -9.56 11.33 -15.13
C LEU A 314 -8.50 11.57 -16.23
N PRO A 315 -7.76 12.69 -16.18
CA PRO A 315 -6.72 13.01 -17.16
C PRO A 315 -5.47 12.17 -16.91
N ALA A 316 -5.52 10.89 -17.30
CA ALA A 316 -4.48 9.90 -17.01
C ALA A 316 -3.06 10.33 -17.41
N ASN A 317 -2.90 11.01 -18.54
CA ASN A 317 -1.59 11.47 -19.02
C ASN A 317 -0.97 12.52 -18.10
N ASP A 318 -1.78 13.29 -17.38
CA ASP A 318 -1.34 14.36 -16.51
C ASP A 318 -1.13 13.88 -15.07
N LEU A 319 -1.55 12.65 -14.73
CA LEU A 319 -1.49 12.09 -13.37
C LEU A 319 -0.38 11.03 -13.18
N VAL A 320 0.52 10.88 -14.15
CA VAL A 320 1.56 9.82 -14.14
C VAL A 320 2.59 9.93 -13.01
N ASP A 321 2.77 11.11 -12.45
CA ASP A 321 3.73 11.49 -11.40
C ASP A 321 3.10 11.63 -10.01
N VAL A 322 1.80 11.36 -9.88
CA VAL A 322 1.09 11.35 -8.58
C VAL A 322 1.56 10.19 -7.70
N ILE A 323 1.74 9.02 -8.31
CA ILE A 323 2.13 7.79 -7.62
C ILE A 323 3.64 7.83 -7.34
N ALA A 324 4.02 7.60 -6.09
CA ALA A 324 5.41 7.55 -5.70
C ALA A 324 6.15 6.39 -6.40
N PRO A 325 7.41 6.57 -6.85
CA PRO A 325 8.16 5.50 -7.53
C PRO A 325 8.32 4.21 -6.73
N SER A 326 8.27 4.29 -5.39
CA SER A 326 8.25 3.15 -4.49
C SER A 326 7.04 2.22 -4.69
N CYS A 327 5.90 2.76 -5.14
CA CYS A 327 4.65 2.03 -5.24
C CYS A 327 4.52 1.24 -6.56
N TYR A 328 5.21 1.63 -7.64
CA TYR A 328 5.19 0.85 -8.90
C TYR A 328 5.79 -0.55 -8.79
N ARG A 329 6.65 -0.79 -7.79
CA ARG A 329 7.24 -2.10 -7.52
C ARG A 329 6.44 -2.94 -6.54
N TYR A 330 5.35 -2.39 -6.00
CA TYR A 330 4.45 -3.04 -5.04
C TYR A 330 3.52 -4.07 -5.70
N ALA A 331 3.73 -4.40 -6.97
CA ALA A 331 2.95 -5.39 -7.70
C ALA A 331 2.99 -6.75 -6.99
N HIS A 332 1.90 -7.05 -6.27
CA HIS A 332 1.39 -8.39 -5.95
C HIS A 332 2.08 -9.26 -4.89
N ARG A 333 3.09 -8.81 -4.15
CA ARG A 333 3.85 -9.74 -3.26
C ARG A 333 3.71 -9.56 -1.76
N ILE A 334 3.07 -8.47 -1.32
CA ILE A 334 2.74 -8.24 0.08
C ILE A 334 1.37 -7.59 0.08
N TYR A 335 0.32 -8.40 0.11
CA TYR A 335 -0.98 -7.89 0.49
C TYR A 335 -1.00 -7.91 2.02
N PRO A 336 -0.86 -6.77 2.71
CA PRO A 336 -1.31 -6.67 4.08
C PRO A 336 -2.84 -6.70 4.05
N LEU A 337 -3.37 -7.87 3.72
CA LEU A 337 -4.62 -8.33 4.28
C LEU A 337 -4.50 -8.10 5.79
N LEU A 338 -5.57 -7.61 6.40
CA LEU A 338 -5.64 -7.26 7.81
C LEU A 338 -4.93 -8.34 8.67
N TYR A 339 -3.64 -8.13 8.96
CA TYR A 339 -2.87 -9.15 9.65
C TYR A 339 -3.30 -9.07 11.10
N PHE A 340 -4.19 -9.94 11.54
CA PHE A 340 -4.25 -10.26 12.96
C PHE A 340 -3.19 -11.34 13.18
N ILE A 341 -1.92 -10.97 13.30
CA ILE A 341 -0.88 -11.94 13.67
C ILE A 341 -1.05 -12.20 15.17
N HIS A 342 -1.95 -13.14 15.49
CA HIS A 342 -2.09 -13.65 16.84
C HIS A 342 -1.48 -15.05 16.93
N LYS A 343 -0.35 -15.18 17.63
CA LYS A 343 0.07 -16.46 18.22
C LYS A 343 -0.88 -16.78 19.37
N LYS A 344 -1.97 -17.53 19.09
CA LYS A 344 -2.99 -18.03 20.03
C LYS A 344 -3.48 -17.05 21.12
N SER A 345 -4.53 -16.27 20.84
CA SER A 345 -5.53 -15.85 21.83
C SER A 345 -6.85 -15.65 21.10
N GLY A 346 -7.92 -16.20 21.66
CA GLY A 346 -9.28 -16.11 21.14
C GLY A 346 -9.87 -14.71 21.31
N ILE A 347 -9.55 -13.80 20.39
CA ILE A 347 -10.40 -12.64 20.14
C ILE A 347 -11.46 -13.08 19.14
N THR A 348 -12.64 -13.39 19.63
CA THR A 348 -13.82 -13.54 18.78
C THR A 348 -14.31 -12.14 18.45
N LEU A 349 -14.15 -11.71 17.20
CA LEU A 349 -14.90 -10.58 16.65
C LEU A 349 -16.38 -10.97 16.70
N LYS A 350 -17.12 -10.49 17.70
CA LYS A 350 -18.58 -10.60 17.75
C LYS A 350 -19.21 -9.37 17.12
#